data_AF-A0A382XCQ9-F1
#
_entry.id   AF-A0A382XCQ9-F1
#
_cell.length_a   1.000
_cell.length_b   1.000
_cell.length_c   1.000
_cell.angle_alpha   90.00
_cell.angle_beta   90.00
_cell.angle_gamma   90.00
#
_symmetry.space_group_name_H-M   'P 1'
#
loop_
_entity.id
_entity.type
_entity.pdbx_description
1 polymer ?
#
loop_
_entity_poly.entity_id
_entity_poly.type
_entity_poly.pdbx_seq_one_letter_code
_entity_poly.pdbx_strand_id
1 'polypeptide(L)' 'MKAFFLFLLSALIASAADVRVVVWDEQQPRQKQAYENFLGNAISGHLKTRPGIKVRSVKQDDPNKGIGAD' A
#
# COMPACT_ATOMS: atom_id res chain seq x y z
N MET A 1 -19.09 -22.44 -33.30
CA MET A 1 -19.45 -22.66 -31.88
C MET A 1 -18.26 -22.55 -30.92
N LYS A 2 -17.07 -23.11 -31.23
CA LYS A 2 -15.86 -22.96 -30.37
C LYS A 2 -15.34 -21.51 -30.25
N ALA A 3 -15.40 -20.74 -31.33
CA ALA A 3 -14.94 -19.34 -31.35
C ALA A 3 -15.79 -18.39 -30.50
N PHE A 4 -17.08 -18.70 -30.31
CA PHE A 4 -17.99 -17.89 -29.50
C PHE A 4 -17.77 -18.12 -28.00
N PHE A 5 -17.32 -19.32 -27.62
CA PHE A 5 -17.03 -19.68 -26.23
C PHE A 5 -15.75 -19.02 -25.70
N LEU A 6 -14.76 -18.76 -26.57
CA LEU A 6 -13.55 -18.01 -26.21
C LEU A 6 -13.81 -16.52 -25.96
N PHE A 7 -14.82 -15.93 -26.59
CA PHE A 7 -15.11 -14.50 -26.47
C PHE A 7 -15.85 -14.13 -25.18
N LEU A 8 -16.56 -15.10 -24.57
CA LEU A 8 -17.30 -14.87 -23.31
C LEU A 8 -16.41 -14.97 -22.05
N LEU A 9 -15.25 -15.63 -22.14
CA LEU A 9 -14.37 -15.85 -20.98
C LEU A 9 -13.46 -14.64 -20.67
N SER A 10 -13.20 -13.78 -21.67
CA SER A 10 -12.36 -12.58 -21.54
C SER A 10 -13.04 -11.43 -20.80
N ALA A 11 -14.37 -11.44 -20.65
CA ALA A 11 -15.14 -10.34 -20.07
C ALA A 11 -15.24 -10.37 -18.53
N LEU A 12 -14.73 -11.41 -17.87
CA LEU A 12 -14.88 -11.61 -16.41
C LEU A 12 -13.64 -11.27 -15.58
N ILE A 13 -12.59 -10.69 -16.17
CA ILE A 13 -11.47 -10.15 -15.39
C ILE A 13 -11.87 -8.77 -14.85
N ALA A 14 -12.82 -8.73 -13.93
CA ALA A 14 -13.02 -7.58 -13.06
C ALA A 14 -11.84 -7.55 -12.08
N SER A 15 -10.83 -6.71 -12.33
CA SER A 15 -9.76 -6.51 -11.35
C SER A 15 -10.36 -5.82 -10.13
N ALA A 16 -10.32 -6.47 -8.97
CA ALA A 16 -10.66 -5.80 -7.71
C ALA A 16 -9.79 -4.56 -7.55
N ALA A 17 -10.39 -3.44 -7.12
CA ALA A 17 -9.63 -2.22 -6.86
C ALA A 17 -8.59 -2.48 -5.76
N ASP A 18 -7.41 -1.89 -5.90
CA ASP A 18 -6.37 -2.02 -4.90
C ASP A 18 -6.84 -1.53 -3.53
N VAL A 19 -6.45 -2.26 -2.48
CA VAL A 19 -6.60 -1.81 -1.10
C VAL A 19 -5.62 -0.68 -0.86
N ARG A 20 -6.14 0.50 -0.51
CA ARG A 20 -5.32 1.67 -0.17
C ARG A 20 -5.00 1.67 1.32
N VAL A 21 -3.71 1.73 1.65
CA VAL A 21 -3.21 1.69 3.02
C VAL A 21 -2.33 2.89 3.28
N VAL A 22 -2.63 3.64 4.35
CA VAL A 22 -1.75 4.68 4.86
C VAL A 22 -1.01 4.13 6.09
N VAL A 23 0.32 4.15 6.02
CA VAL A 23 1.20 3.83 7.15
C VAL A 23 1.66 5.14 7.76
N TRP A 24 1.22 5.42 8.98
CA TRP A 24 1.63 6.61 9.72
C TRP A 24 2.81 6.28 10.62
N ASP A 25 3.98 6.84 10.30
CA ASP A 25 5.23 6.64 11.01
C ASP A 25 5.48 7.82 11.96
N GLU A 26 5.33 7.58 13.26
CA GLU A 26 5.56 8.58 14.32
C GLU A 26 7.03 9.01 14.44
N GLN A 27 7.96 8.18 13.93
CA GLN A 27 9.40 8.46 13.93
C GLN A 27 9.97 8.76 15.33
N GLN A 28 9.51 8.05 16.35
CA GLN A 28 9.93 8.26 17.74
C GLN A 28 11.46 8.16 17.88
N PRO A 29 12.14 9.17 18.46
CA PRO A 29 13.60 9.16 18.60
C PRO A 29 14.14 7.94 19.35
N ARG A 30 13.37 7.38 20.29
CA ARG A 30 13.73 6.19 21.06
C ARG A 30 13.96 4.95 20.18
N GLN A 31 13.31 4.86 19.02
CA GLN A 31 13.49 3.71 18.11
C GLN A 31 14.94 3.57 17.63
N LYS A 32 15.67 4.68 17.49
CA LYS A 32 17.08 4.68 17.08
C LYS A 32 18.02 3.95 18.05
N GLN A 33 17.57 3.67 19.28
CA GLN A 33 18.35 2.90 20.26
C GLN A 33 18.38 1.41 19.93
N ALA A 34 17.38 0.90 19.22
CA ALA A 34 17.18 -0.53 18.96
C ALA A 34 17.12 -0.88 17.47
N TYR A 35 16.87 0.10 16.60
CA TYR A 35 16.64 -0.12 15.18
C TYR A 35 17.46 0.85 14.32
N GLU A 36 18.03 0.33 13.24
CA GLU A 36 18.77 1.10 12.24
C GLU A 36 17.87 2.03 11.41
N ASN A 37 16.57 1.74 11.36
CA ASN A 37 15.57 2.51 10.64
C ASN A 37 14.26 2.58 11.46
N PHE A 38 13.36 3.50 11.11
CA PHE A 38 12.05 3.60 11.75
C PHE A 38 11.15 2.41 11.39
N LEU A 39 10.39 1.92 12.36
CA LEU A 39 9.55 0.72 12.19
C LEU A 39 8.50 0.89 11.09
N GLY A 40 7.99 2.11 10.88
CA GLY A 40 7.06 2.42 9.79
C GLY A 40 7.62 2.12 8.40
N ASN A 41 8.94 2.22 8.21
CA ASN A 41 9.60 1.87 6.95
C ASN A 41 9.59 0.36 6.68
N ALA A 42 9.77 -0.47 7.73
CA ALA A 42 9.69 -1.92 7.59
C ALA A 42 8.28 -2.37 7.21
N ILE A 43 7.26 -1.80 7.86
CA ILE A 43 5.85 -2.12 7.60
C ILE A 43 5.45 -1.69 6.19
N SER A 44 5.73 -0.44 5.81
CA SER A 44 5.39 0.08 4.48
C SER A 44 6.15 -0.67 3.37
N GLY A 45 7.43 -1.00 3.59
CA GLY A 45 8.22 -1.82 2.68
C GLY A 45 7.61 -3.20 2.46
N HIS A 46 7.21 -3.89 3.54
CA HIS A 46 6.58 -5.20 3.43
C HIS A 46 5.24 -5.14 2.67
N LEU A 47 4.38 -4.18 3.00
CA LEU A 47 3.06 -4.05 2.37
C LEU A 47 3.16 -3.75 0.87
N LYS A 48 4.16 -2.99 0.44
CA LYS A 48 4.43 -2.71 -0.99
C LYS A 48 4.77 -3.96 -1.81
N THR A 49 5.18 -5.05 -1.16
CA THR A 49 5.45 -6.32 -1.86
C THR A 49 4.18 -7.12 -2.16
N ARG A 50 3.02 -6.71 -1.64
CA ARG A 50 1.78 -7.47 -1.75
C ARG A 50 0.97 -7.01 -2.98
N PRO A 51 0.58 -7.93 -3.88
CA PRO A 51 -0.26 -7.57 -5.01
C PRO A 51 -1.63 -7.08 -4.51
N GLY A 52 -2.19 -6.08 -5.20
CA GLY A 52 -3.49 -5.52 -4.83
C GLY A 52 -3.44 -4.54 -3.64
N ILE A 53 -2.25 -4.14 -3.17
CA ILE A 53 -2.09 -3.15 -2.10
C ILE A 53 -1.35 -1.92 -2.62
N LYS A 54 -1.96 -0.74 -2.45
CA LYS A 54 -1.33 0.57 -2.66
C LYS A 54 -1.01 1.21 -1.32
N VAL A 55 0.27 1.44 -1.06
CA VAL A 55 0.77 1.93 0.24
C VAL A 55 1.25 3.37 0.12
N ARG A 56 0.75 4.24 0.99
CA ARG A 56 1.32 5.56 1.27
C ARG A 56 1.97 5.55 2.65
N SER A 57 3.21 6.00 2.75
CA SER A 57 3.90 6.17 4.04
C SER A 57 3.95 7.65 4.35
N VAL A 58 3.51 8.05 5.54
CA VAL A 58 3.46 9.46 5.95
C VAL A 58 3.97 9.62 7.37
N LYS A 59 4.41 10.83 7.71
CA LYS A 59 4.92 11.23 9.02
C LYS A 59 3.98 12.22 9.69
N GLN A 60 4.20 12.49 10.97
CA GLN A 60 3.41 13.46 11.73
C GLN A 60 3.65 14.91 11.29
N ASP A 61 4.84 15.21 10.75
CA ASP A 61 5.26 16.52 10.24
C ASP A 61 4.99 16.74 8.75
N ASP A 62 4.47 15.73 8.05
CA ASP A 62 4.00 15.89 6.67
C ASP A 62 2.83 16.89 6.61
N PRO A 63 2.63 17.58 5.46
CA PRO A 63 1.48 18.46 5.25
C PRO A 63 0.15 17.77 5.61
N ASN A 64 -0.75 18.52 6.25
CA ASN A 64 -2.02 18.00 6.76
C ASN A 64 -1.87 16.77 7.68
N LYS A 65 -0.72 16.63 8.36
CA LYS A 65 -0.37 15.49 9.23
C LYS A 65 -0.37 14.15 8.49
N GLY A 66 -0.10 14.18 7.18
CA GLY A 66 -0.17 13.00 6.33
C GLY A 66 -1.61 12.54 6.01
N ILE A 67 -2.63 13.35 6.30
CA ILE A 67 -4.03 13.10 5.96
C ILE A 67 -4.39 13.89 4.71
N GLY A 68 -4.96 13.25 3.70
CA GLY A 68 -5.33 13.90 2.44
C GLY A 68 -5.46 12.92 1.31
N ALA A 69 -6.00 13.37 0.17
CA ALA A 69 -6.11 12.56 -1.04
C ALA A 69 -4.74 12.03 -1.48
N ASP A 70 -4.76 10.87 -2.12
CA ASP A 70 -3.59 10.24 -2.75
C ASP A 70 -3.34 10.82 -4.15
#